data_AF-A0A384IGR4-F1
#
_entry.id   AF-A0A384IGR4-F1
#
_cell.length_a   1.000
_cell.length_b   1.000
_cell.length_c   1.000
_cell.angle_alpha   90.00
_cell.angle_beta   90.00
_cell.angle_gamma   90.00
#
_symmetry.space_group_name_H-M   'P 1'
#
loop_
_entity.id
_entity.type
_entity.pdbx_description
1 polymer ?
#
loop_
_entity_poly.entity_id
_entity_poly.type
_entity_poly.pdbx_seq_one_letter_code
_entity_poly.pdbx_strand_id
1 'polypeptide(L)'
;MGSFPSAEERKKDLDAWELILTCDHVTTFIQHRENTYVRRVVDCPECQTRRGVVESKRLGPAYNDDGVEAARGEVEQARVVAELTKAKAQLRSQQQRAAATSSRIEELQKQLSPTARGDGIA
;
A
#
# COMPACT_ATOMS: atom_id res chain seq x y z
N MET A 1 -25.98 -40.36 -8.13
CA MET A 1 -25.50 -39.50 -9.23
C MET A 1 -25.13 -38.16 -8.62
N GLY A 2 -23.84 -37.87 -8.46
CA GLY A 2 -23.40 -36.55 -8.00
C GLY A 2 -23.56 -35.56 -9.14
N SER A 3 -24.40 -34.54 -8.96
CA SER A 3 -24.49 -33.44 -9.90
C SER A 3 -23.17 -32.68 -9.84
N PHE A 4 -22.43 -32.64 -10.95
CA PHE A 4 -21.23 -31.81 -11.02
C PHE A 4 -21.67 -30.34 -11.05
N PRO A 5 -21.10 -29.47 -10.19
CA PRO A 5 -21.47 -28.06 -10.17
C PRO A 5 -21.18 -27.40 -11.52
N SER A 6 -22.10 -26.51 -11.93
CA SER A 6 -21.96 -25.71 -13.13
C SER A 6 -20.64 -24.92 -13.12
N ALA A 7 -20.14 -24.53 -14.29
CA ALA A 7 -18.96 -23.68 -14.39
C ALA A 7 -19.12 -22.36 -13.62
N GLU A 8 -20.35 -21.84 -13.52
CA GLU A 8 -20.68 -20.63 -12.75
C GLU A 8 -20.65 -20.88 -11.24
N GLU A 9 -21.17 -22.02 -10.79
CA GLU A 9 -21.11 -22.41 -9.37
C GLU A 9 -19.65 -22.60 -8.92
N ARG A 10 -18.83 -23.24 -9.76
CA ARG A 10 -17.39 -23.42 -9.49
C ARG A 10 -16.62 -22.11 -9.37
N LYS A 11 -17.08 -21.01 -9.96
CA LYS A 11 -16.44 -19.69 -9.82
C LYS A 11 -16.68 -19.07 -8.44
N LYS A 12 -17.80 -19.39 -7.78
CA LYS A 12 -18.13 -18.88 -6.43
C LYS A 12 -17.18 -19.41 -5.36
N ASP A 13 -16.59 -20.56 -5.60
CA ASP A 13 -15.65 -21.21 -4.69
C ASP A 13 -14.19 -20.77 -4.90
N LEU A 14 -13.93 -19.88 -5.85
CA LEU A 14 -12.59 -19.34 -6.11
C LEU A 14 -12.38 -18.06 -5.31
N ASP A 15 -11.28 -17.98 -4.57
CA ASP A 15 -10.75 -16.76 -3.98
C ASP A 15 -9.53 -16.29 -4.77
N ALA A 16 -9.34 -14.98 -4.85
CA ALA A 16 -8.11 -14.38 -5.35
C ALA A 16 -7.12 -14.14 -4.21
N TRP A 17 -5.85 -14.23 -4.56
CA TRP A 17 -4.70 -13.98 -3.72
C TRP A 17 -3.82 -12.91 -4.35
N GLU A 18 -3.35 -11.98 -3.54
CA GLU A 18 -2.30 -11.03 -3.87
C GLU A 18 -0.96 -11.62 -3.46
N LEU A 19 0.00 -11.60 -4.37
CA LEU A 19 1.33 -12.15 -4.18
C LEU A 19 2.35 -11.03 -4.37
N ILE A 20 3.07 -10.71 -3.30
CA ILE A 20 4.20 -9.77 -3.34
C ILE A 20 5.46 -10.59 -3.65
N LEU A 21 6.14 -10.23 -4.74
CA LEU A 21 7.30 -10.97 -5.23
C LEU A 21 8.61 -10.41 -4.68
N THR A 22 9.69 -11.20 -4.76
CA THR A 22 11.05 -10.77 -4.35
C THR A 22 11.60 -9.59 -5.15
N CYS A 23 10.95 -9.21 -6.25
CA CYS A 23 11.29 -8.03 -7.05
C CYS A 23 10.33 -6.85 -6.78
N ASP A 24 9.58 -6.89 -5.68
CA ASP A 24 8.57 -5.90 -5.25
C ASP A 24 7.35 -5.73 -6.19
N HIS A 25 7.29 -6.46 -7.30
CA HIS A 25 6.09 -6.51 -8.13
C HIS A 25 4.99 -7.33 -7.46
N VAL A 26 3.75 -6.95 -7.74
CA VAL A 26 2.55 -7.61 -7.23
C VAL A 26 1.86 -8.37 -8.36
N THR A 27 1.41 -9.58 -8.08
CA THR A 27 0.63 -10.37 -9.02
C THR A 27 -0.56 -11.03 -8.34
N THR A 28 -1.58 -11.39 -9.12
CA THR A 28 -2.80 -12.03 -8.63
C THR A 28 -2.81 -13.51 -8.97
N PHE A 29 -3.30 -14.32 -8.05
CA PHE A 29 -3.45 -15.75 -8.24
C PHE A 29 -4.83 -16.21 -7.76
N ILE A 30 -5.54 -16.95 -8.61
CA ILE A 30 -6.87 -17.46 -8.28
C ILE A 30 -6.76 -18.91 -7.84
N GLN A 31 -7.34 -19.23 -6.68
CA GLN A 31 -7.36 -20.59 -6.13
C GLN A 31 -8.68 -20.87 -5.43
N HIS A 32 -9.06 -22.15 -5.34
CA HIS A 32 -10.18 -22.57 -4.51
C HIS A 32 -10.02 -22.08 -3.05
N ARG A 33 -11.10 -21.53 -2.48
CA ARG A 33 -11.16 -20.94 -1.13
C ARG A 33 -10.70 -21.90 -0.03
N GLU A 34 -11.00 -23.18 -0.20
CA GLU A 34 -10.65 -24.26 0.73
C GLU A 34 -9.15 -24.59 0.73
N ASN A 35 -8.42 -24.18 -0.30
CA ASN A 35 -6.99 -24.40 -0.37
C ASN A 35 -6.22 -23.30 0.37
N THR A 36 -5.18 -23.71 1.07
CA THR A 36 -4.16 -22.79 1.57
C THR A 36 -3.16 -22.52 0.46
N TYR A 37 -2.76 -21.27 0.28
CA TYR A 37 -1.76 -20.91 -0.71
C TYR A 37 -0.40 -21.54 -0.36
N VAL A 38 0.21 -22.24 -1.32
CA VAL A 38 1.46 -23.00 -1.11
C VAL A 38 2.56 -22.71 -2.14
N ARG A 39 2.29 -21.91 -3.17
CA ARG A 39 3.26 -21.66 -4.24
C ARG A 39 4.32 -20.67 -3.76
N ARG A 40 5.58 -21.11 -3.70
CA ARG A 40 6.69 -20.26 -3.25
C ARG A 40 7.35 -19.44 -4.36
N VAL A 41 7.12 -19.82 -5.61
CA VAL A 41 7.73 -19.21 -6.79
C VAL A 41 6.66 -19.09 -7.87
N VAL A 42 6.58 -17.92 -8.49
CA VAL A 42 5.66 -17.62 -9.60
C VAL A 42 6.37 -16.79 -10.67
N ASP A 43 5.83 -16.78 -11.88
CA ASP A 43 6.33 -15.92 -12.96
C ASP A 43 5.88 -14.48 -12.71
N CYS A 44 6.84 -13.56 -12.71
CA CYS A 44 6.56 -12.13 -12.63
C CYS A 44 6.21 -11.62 -14.04
N PRO A 45 5.00 -11.07 -14.28
CA PRO A 45 4.62 -10.57 -15.60
C PRO A 45 5.46 -9.37 -16.05
N GLU A 46 5.93 -8.55 -15.11
CA GLU A 46 6.74 -7.36 -15.39
C GLU A 46 8.20 -7.72 -15.71
N CYS A 47 8.81 -8.59 -14.92
CA CYS A 47 10.20 -9.01 -15.14
C CYS A 47 10.35 -10.17 -16.14
N GLN A 48 9.25 -10.79 -16.56
CA GLN A 48 9.23 -12.01 -17.40
C GLN A 48 10.14 -13.14 -16.87
N THR A 49 10.29 -13.22 -15.55
CA THR A 49 11.18 -14.17 -14.86
C THR A 49 10.52 -14.73 -13.63
N ARG A 50 10.95 -15.93 -13.20
CA ARG A 50 10.48 -16.55 -11.96
C ARG A 50 11.01 -15.81 -10.75
N ARG A 51 10.11 -15.47 -9.83
CA ARG A 51 10.41 -14.76 -8.58
C ARG A 51 9.81 -15.50 -7.40
N GLY A 52 10.50 -15.40 -6.27
CA GLY A 52 9.97 -15.91 -5.01
C GLY A 52 8.79 -15.08 -4.56
N VAL A 53 7.86 -15.70 -3.84
CA VAL A 53 6.77 -15.01 -3.15
C VAL A 53 7.25 -14.68 -1.74
N VAL A 54 7.25 -13.40 -1.41
CA VAL A 54 7.64 -12.87 -0.09
C VAL A 54 6.43 -12.88 0.84
N GLU A 55 5.30 -12.40 0.34
CA GLU A 55 4.05 -12.33 1.08
C GLU A 55 2.89 -12.77 0.19
N SER A 56 1.92 -13.48 0.78
CA SER A 56 0.68 -13.87 0.14
C SER A 56 -0.50 -13.44 0.98
N LYS A 57 -1.42 -12.67 0.40
CA LYS A 57 -2.60 -12.15 1.08
C LYS A 57 -3.87 -12.60 0.35
N ARG A 58 -4.81 -13.20 1.07
CA ARG A 58 -6.11 -13.56 0.51
C ARG A 58 -6.99 -12.31 0.37
N LEU A 59 -7.49 -12.06 -0.85
CA LEU A 59 -8.33 -10.90 -1.17
C LEU A 59 -9.85 -11.21 -1.13
N GLY A 60 -10.23 -12.49 -1.02
CA GLY A 60 -11.64 -12.93 -1.05
C GLY A 60 -12.10 -13.35 -2.46
N PRO A 61 -13.43 -13.40 -2.73
CA PRO A 61 -13.99 -14.04 -3.92
C PRO A 61 -13.35 -13.55 -5.22
N ALA A 62 -12.93 -14.48 -6.09
CA ALA A 62 -12.31 -14.23 -7.40
C ALA A 62 -13.28 -13.54 -8.38
N TYR A 63 -14.56 -13.88 -8.26
CA TYR A 63 -15.65 -13.44 -9.13
C TYR A 63 -16.78 -12.82 -8.30
N ASN A 64 -17.57 -11.93 -8.91
CA ASN A 64 -18.83 -11.47 -8.33
C ASN A 64 -19.95 -12.53 -8.52
N ASP A 65 -21.14 -12.26 -7.98
CA ASP A 65 -22.28 -13.19 -8.06
C ASP A 65 -22.73 -13.48 -9.50
N ASP A 66 -22.43 -12.58 -10.44
CA ASP A 66 -22.67 -12.71 -11.88
C ASP A 66 -21.56 -13.49 -12.62
N GLY A 67 -20.56 -14.01 -11.89
CA GLY A 67 -19.45 -14.80 -12.45
C GLY A 67 -18.43 -14.00 -13.27
N VAL A 68 -18.44 -12.67 -13.13
CA VAL A 68 -17.48 -11.72 -13.72
C VAL A 68 -16.30 -11.55 -12.77
N GLU A 69 -15.07 -11.53 -13.30
CA GLU A 69 -13.88 -11.33 -12.49
C GLU A 69 -13.98 -9.99 -11.76
N ALA A 70 -13.86 -10.00 -10.43
CA ALA A 70 -14.02 -8.79 -9.67
C ALA A 70 -12.91 -7.81 -10.06
N ALA A 71 -13.29 -6.64 -10.59
CA ALA A 71 -12.39 -5.57 -11.03
C ALA A 71 -11.62 -4.99 -9.83
N ARG A 72 -10.60 -5.71 -9.39
CA ARG A 72 -9.80 -5.40 -8.20
C ARG A 72 -8.71 -4.38 -8.45
N GLY A 73 -8.18 -4.33 -9.68
CA GLY A 73 -7.15 -3.38 -10.07
C GLY A 73 -7.59 -1.94 -9.83
N GLU A 74 -8.83 -1.60 -10.17
CA GLU A 74 -9.36 -0.23 -10.03
C GLU A 74 -9.65 0.13 -8.56
N VAL A 75 -10.16 -0.82 -7.76
CA VAL A 75 -10.44 -0.60 -6.34
C VAL A 75 -9.16 -0.45 -5.54
N GLU A 76 -8.15 -1.28 -5.81
CA GLU A 76 -6.84 -1.17 -5.17
C GLU A 76 -6.08 0.06 -5.65
N GLN A 77 -6.13 0.40 -6.94
CA GLN A 77 -5.60 1.68 -7.43
C GLN A 77 -6.27 2.87 -6.75
N ALA A 78 -7.60 2.85 -6.59
CA ALA A 78 -8.32 3.90 -5.88
C ALA A 78 -7.89 3.99 -4.41
N ARG A 79 -7.68 2.85 -3.73
CA ARG A 79 -7.18 2.82 -2.34
C ARG A 79 -5.77 3.40 -2.26
N VAL A 80 -4.86 2.96 -3.12
CA VAL A 80 -3.47 3.45 -3.17
C VAL A 80 -3.43 4.95 -3.47
N VAL A 81 -4.25 5.43 -4.40
CA VAL A 81 -4.37 6.87 -4.70
C VAL A 81 -4.88 7.64 -3.48
N ALA A 82 -5.88 7.11 -2.77
CA ALA A 82 -6.40 7.73 -1.54
C ALA A 82 -5.33 7.78 -0.44
N GLU A 83 -4.59 6.68 -0.23
CA GLU A 83 -3.49 6.61 0.74
C GLU A 83 -2.36 7.57 0.38
N LEU A 84 -1.94 7.63 -0.88
CA LEU A 84 -0.93 8.56 -1.37
C LEU A 84 -1.36 10.01 -1.14
N THR A 85 -2.62 10.33 -1.42
CA THR A 85 -3.18 11.68 -1.23
C THR A 85 -3.16 12.06 0.25
N LYS A 86 -3.55 11.14 1.14
CA LYS A 86 -3.51 11.33 2.59
C LYS A 86 -2.08 11.55 3.08
N ALA A 87 -1.13 10.71 2.64
CA ALA A 87 0.28 10.84 3.02
C ALA A 87 0.88 12.17 2.56
N LYS A 88 0.58 12.62 1.33
CA LYS A 88 1.01 13.93 0.81
C LYS A 88 0.44 15.09 1.64
N ALA A 89 -0.82 15.02 2.05
CA ALA A 89 -1.44 16.03 2.90
C ALA A 89 -0.77 16.10 4.29
N GLN A 90 -0.48 14.95 4.89
CA GLN A 90 0.25 14.86 6.15
C GLN A 90 1.66 15.45 6.04
N LEU A 91 2.39 15.10 4.98
CA LEU A 91 3.73 15.64 4.73
C LEU A 91 3.70 17.17 4.60
N ARG A 92 2.74 17.72 3.85
CA ARG A 92 2.59 19.18 3.72
C ARG A 92 2.32 19.84 5.07
N SER A 93 1.46 19.25 5.91
CA SER A 93 1.19 19.77 7.25
C SER A 93 2.44 19.75 8.12
N GLN A 94 3.22 18.67 8.06
CA GLN A 94 4.49 18.56 8.79
C GLN A 94 5.51 19.61 8.32
N GLN A 95 5.64 19.83 7.01
CA GLN A 95 6.52 20.86 6.46
C GLN A 95 6.14 22.26 6.92
N GLN A 96 4.84 22.59 6.94
CA GLN A 96 4.35 23.88 7.44
C GLN A 96 4.66 24.07 8.92
N ARG A 97 4.45 23.03 9.74
CA ARG A 97 4.78 23.07 11.16
C ARG A 97 6.28 23.24 11.38
N ALA A 98 7.10 22.48 10.66
CA ALA A 98 8.55 22.59 10.72
C ALA A 98 9.02 24.01 10.34
N ALA A 99 8.48 24.59 9.27
CA ALA A 99 8.79 25.96 8.86
C ALA A 99 8.41 26.98 9.94
N ALA A 100 7.21 26.88 10.52
CA ALA A 100 6.78 27.78 11.59
C ALA A 100 7.66 27.65 12.84
N THR A 101 8.04 26.41 13.20
CA THR A 101 8.98 26.15 14.30
C THR A 101 10.35 26.76 14.01
N SER A 102 10.89 26.61 12.79
CA SER A 102 12.16 27.21 12.39
C SER A 102 12.13 28.74 12.49
N SER A 103 11.09 29.40 11.97
CA SER A 103 10.95 30.86 12.08
C SER A 103 10.91 31.33 13.53
N ARG A 104 10.23 30.59 14.41
CA ARG A 104 10.17 30.91 15.84
C ARG A 104 11.52 30.70 16.53
N ILE A 105 12.28 29.67 16.13
CA ILE A 105 13.65 29.47 16.61
C ILE A 105 14.55 30.63 16.19
N GLU A 106 14.48 31.06 14.93
CA GLU A 106 15.25 32.21 14.44
C GLU A 106 14.88 33.51 15.19
N GLU A 107 13.61 33.73 15.46
CA GLU A 107 13.15 34.89 16.23
C GLU A 107 13.68 34.85 17.67
N LEU A 108 13.56 33.69 18.34
CA LEU A 108 14.12 33.50 19.69
C LEU A 108 15.65 33.66 19.70
N GLN A 109 16.35 33.17 18.67
CA GLN A 109 17.79 33.36 18.52
C GLN A 109 18.16 34.84 18.36
N LYS A 110 17.37 35.63 17.63
CA LYS A 110 17.58 37.09 17.53
C LYS A 110 17.35 37.79 18.87
N GLN A 111 16.35 37.37 19.64
CA GLN A 111 16.09 37.91 20.98
C GLN A 111 17.16 37.52 22.00
N LEU A 112 17.71 36.30 21.88
CA LEU A 112 18.78 35.78 22.73
C LEU A 112 20.18 36.20 22.27
N SER A 113 20.32 36.72 21.04
CA SER A 113 21.57 37.30 20.59
C SER A 113 21.85 38.50 21.49
N PRO A 114 22.95 38.48 22.28
CA PRO A 114 23.22 39.55 23.20
C PRO A 114 23.32 40.83 22.38
N THR A 115 22.51 41.83 22.76
CA THR A 115 22.93 43.21 22.60
C THR A 115 24.41 43.23 22.96
N ALA A 116 25.27 43.67 22.04
CA ALA A 116 26.63 44.08 22.34
C ALA A 116 26.55 45.29 23.30
N ARG A 117 26.10 45.02 24.52
CA ARG A 117 25.92 45.93 25.63
C ARG A 117 26.71 45.33 26.78
N GLY A 118 28.01 45.27 26.55
CA GLY A 118 28.98 45.47 27.61
C GLY A 118 28.99 46.95 27.99
N ASP A 119 27.84 47.50 28.39
CA ASP A 119 27.80 48.67 29.29
C ASP A 119 27.90 48.09 30.70
N GLY A 120 29.11 47.68 31.05
CA GLY A 120 29.53 47.44 32.42
C GLY A 120 30.16 48.72 32.94
N ILE A 121 29.35 49.53 33.61
CA ILE A 121 29.76 50.67 34.42
C ILE A 121 30.43 50.13 35.70
N ALA A 122 31.70 50.50 35.93
CA ALA A 122 32.36 50.84 37.21
C ALA A 122 33.86 50.54 37.15
#